data_AF-A0A3B0SF18-F1
#
_entry.id   AF-A0A3B0SF18-F1
#
_cell.length_a   1.000
_cell.length_b   1.000
_cell.length_c   1.000
_cell.angle_alpha   90.00
_cell.angle_beta   90.00
_cell.angle_gamma   90.00
#
_symmetry.space_group_name_H-M   'P 1'
#
loop_
_entity.id
_entity.type
_entity.pdbx_description
1 polymer ?
#
loop_
_entity_poly.entity_id
_entity_poly.type
_entity_poly.pdbx_seq_one_letter_code
_entity_poly.pdbx_strand_id
1 'polypeptide(L)'
;MKHSLRIIMFAGLLAFLPLLSPAEESDKKQMVTNTAEDKPVKNNTATAGNWPRSHRGDRNVGADFASRSQVIARNGMAATSIPLATQVALDILKKGGTATDAAIAANAAIGLMEPTGNGIGGDIYAIVWDPVTKKLYGLNGSGRSPMAMSYDDLAAELKKRGRTDIPPFGTLPVSVPGTVDGWFALHAKFGRLSMAENLAPAIAYAREGVPITQLVAHYMRVAGSRYLDPKSAVEETANFMKTYYPGGIPPVEGQIF
;
A
#
# COMPACT_ATOMS: atom_id res chain seq x y z
N MET A 1 14.43 -26.12 12.14
CA MET A 1 13.44 -25.23 11.50
C MET A 1 12.82 -24.32 12.55
N LYS A 2 13.40 -23.17 12.88
CA LYS A 2 12.83 -22.34 13.94
C LYS A 2 13.03 -20.84 13.63
N HIS A 3 11.89 -20.20 13.37
CA HIS A 3 11.57 -18.76 13.56
C HIS A 3 11.55 -17.91 12.27
N SER A 4 10.44 -17.99 11.53
CA SER A 4 10.17 -17.09 10.40
C SER A 4 9.37 -15.87 10.88
N LEU A 5 9.96 -14.67 10.77
CA LEU A 5 9.29 -13.38 10.94
C LEU A 5 8.26 -13.20 9.82
N ARG A 6 7.02 -12.82 10.14
CA ARG A 6 5.97 -12.55 9.15
C ARG A 6 5.50 -11.11 9.29
N ILE A 7 5.41 -10.40 8.17
CA ILE A 7 4.99 -8.99 8.14
C ILE A 7 3.99 -8.80 7.03
N ILE A 8 2.93 -8.09 7.35
CA ILE A 8 2.02 -7.50 6.39
C ILE A 8 2.15 -5.99 6.56
N MET A 9 2.68 -5.32 5.54
CA MET A 9 2.70 -3.85 5.48
C MET A 9 1.65 -3.39 4.49
N PHE A 10 0.81 -2.47 4.93
CA PHE A 10 -0.15 -1.80 4.07
C PHE A 10 0.40 -0.40 3.75
N ALA A 11 0.63 -0.15 2.46
CA ALA A 11 0.69 1.20 1.94
C ALA A 11 -0.74 1.66 1.67
N GLY A 12 -1.17 2.75 2.29
CA GLY A 12 -2.55 3.20 2.19
C GLY A 12 -2.87 3.80 0.83
N LEU A 13 -3.66 3.09 0.03
CA LEU A 13 -4.70 3.71 -0.80
C LEU A 13 -5.97 3.73 0.06
N LEU A 14 -6.39 4.90 0.55
CA LEU A 14 -7.76 5.02 1.05
C LEU A 14 -8.69 4.79 -0.14
N ALA A 15 -9.48 3.72 -0.05
CA ALA A 15 -10.41 3.29 -1.08
C ALA A 15 -11.29 4.46 -1.54
N PHE A 16 -11.37 4.66 -2.87
CA PHE A 16 -12.52 5.31 -3.46
C PHE A 16 -13.73 4.42 -3.16
N LEU A 17 -14.57 4.83 -2.21
CA LEU A 17 -15.95 4.35 -2.16
C LEU A 17 -16.65 4.89 -3.41
N PRO A 18 -17.15 4.05 -4.34
CA PRO A 18 -18.27 4.48 -5.15
C PRO A 18 -19.44 4.73 -4.18
N LEU A 19 -20.14 5.84 -4.36
CA LEU A 19 -21.41 6.16 -3.70
C LEU A 19 -22.36 4.95 -3.85
N LEU A 20 -22.41 4.10 -2.83
CA LEU A 20 -23.41 3.06 -2.68
C LEU A 20 -24.68 3.71 -2.12
N SER A 21 -25.81 3.40 -2.74
CA SER A 21 -27.11 3.95 -2.35
C SER A 21 -27.56 3.40 -0.98
N PRO A 22 -28.48 4.09 -0.27
CA PRO A 22 -28.80 3.83 1.14
C PRO A 22 -29.70 2.60 1.39
N ALA A 23 -29.33 1.41 0.91
CA ALA A 23 -30.16 0.20 1.03
C ALA A 23 -29.60 -0.93 1.93
N GLU A 24 -28.45 -0.78 2.59
CA GLU A 24 -27.82 -1.88 3.36
C GLU A 24 -27.51 -1.54 4.84
N GLU A 25 -28.44 -0.86 5.52
CA GLU A 25 -28.29 -0.48 6.94
C GLU A 25 -28.95 -1.46 7.95
N SER A 26 -29.51 -2.60 7.50
CA SER A 26 -30.30 -3.48 8.38
C SER A 26 -29.55 -4.58 9.16
N ASP A 27 -28.28 -4.87 8.88
CA ASP A 27 -27.63 -6.09 9.43
C ASP A 27 -26.66 -5.87 10.62
N LYS A 28 -26.66 -4.69 11.26
CA LYS A 28 -25.74 -4.36 12.38
C LYS A 28 -26.22 -4.73 13.79
N LYS A 29 -27.06 -5.75 13.96
CA LYS A 29 -27.49 -6.23 15.30
C LYS A 29 -27.23 -7.71 15.53
N GLN A 30 -25.96 -8.13 15.56
CA GLN A 30 -25.56 -9.32 16.32
C GLN A 30 -24.04 -9.36 16.53
N MET A 31 -23.54 -8.63 17.53
CA MET A 31 -22.13 -8.71 17.89
C MET A 31 -21.93 -8.46 19.39
N VAL A 32 -22.41 -9.37 20.25
CA VAL A 32 -21.91 -9.49 21.62
C VAL A 32 -21.97 -10.97 22.05
N THR A 33 -20.88 -11.40 22.69
CA THR A 33 -20.58 -12.71 23.33
C THR A 33 -20.35 -13.92 22.42
N ASN A 34 -19.10 -14.35 22.28
CA ASN A 34 -18.74 -15.68 22.78
C ASN A 34 -17.26 -15.81 23.10
N THR A 35 -17.01 -16.31 24.32
CA THR A 35 -15.72 -16.62 24.93
C THR A 35 -15.01 -17.77 24.22
N ALA A 36 -13.68 -17.77 24.30
CA ALA A 36 -12.78 -18.72 23.67
C ALA A 36 -12.96 -20.16 24.22
N GLU A 37 -13.19 -21.10 23.31
CA GLU A 37 -12.87 -22.51 23.50
C GLU A 37 -11.92 -22.95 22.36
N ASP A 38 -10.78 -23.49 22.75
CA ASP A 38 -9.72 -24.01 21.89
C ASP A 38 -10.20 -25.31 21.22
N LYS A 39 -10.81 -25.20 20.04
CA LYS A 39 -11.21 -26.35 19.21
C LYS A 39 -10.12 -26.67 18.20
N PRO A 40 -9.75 -27.96 18.04
CA PRO A 40 -8.71 -28.35 17.08
C PRO A 40 -9.12 -27.93 15.67
N VAL A 41 -8.17 -27.33 14.94
CA VAL A 41 -8.34 -26.88 13.56
C VAL A 41 -8.82 -28.07 12.74
N LYS A 42 -10.11 -28.09 12.39
CA LYS A 42 -10.67 -29.10 11.49
C LYS A 42 -9.95 -29.00 10.16
N ASN A 43 -9.45 -30.13 9.68
CA ASN A 43 -8.92 -30.26 8.33
C ASN A 43 -9.94 -29.66 7.34
N ASN A 44 -9.55 -28.57 6.68
CA ASN A 44 -10.33 -27.96 5.61
C ASN A 44 -10.26 -28.86 4.37
N THR A 45 -10.93 -30.02 4.42
CA THR A 45 -11.45 -30.63 3.20
C THR A 45 -12.66 -29.79 2.81
N ALA A 46 -12.40 -28.68 2.11
CA ALA A 46 -13.42 -27.79 1.61
C ALA A 46 -14.43 -28.61 0.79
N THR A 47 -15.64 -28.73 1.32
CA THR A 47 -16.81 -29.10 0.55
C THR A 47 -16.95 -28.09 -0.59
N ALA A 48 -17.14 -28.59 -1.81
CA ALA A 48 -17.24 -27.81 -3.04
C ALA A 48 -18.40 -26.80 -2.95
N GLY A 49 -18.10 -25.59 -2.47
CA GLY A 49 -19.01 -24.47 -2.38
C GLY A 49 -19.12 -23.74 -3.72
N ASN A 50 -20.33 -23.33 -4.05
CA ASN A 50 -20.76 -22.76 -5.33
C ASN A 50 -20.22 -21.33 -5.53
N TRP A 51 -18.94 -21.19 -5.88
CA TRP A 51 -18.33 -19.91 -6.26
C TRP A 51 -18.66 -19.53 -7.72
N PRO A 52 -18.75 -18.23 -8.09
CA PRO A 52 -18.93 -17.81 -9.47
C PRO A 52 -17.91 -18.50 -10.40
N ARG A 53 -18.41 -19.29 -11.36
CA ARG A 53 -17.58 -20.13 -12.23
C ARG A 53 -16.79 -19.26 -13.21
N SER A 54 -15.48 -19.15 -13.00
CA SER A 54 -14.58 -18.69 -14.06
C SER A 54 -14.65 -19.72 -15.19
N HIS A 55 -15.02 -19.28 -16.39
CA HIS A 55 -15.07 -20.17 -17.54
C HIS A 55 -13.63 -20.39 -18.02
N ARG A 56 -13.07 -21.54 -17.60
CA ARG A 56 -11.86 -22.21 -18.08
C ARG A 56 -10.72 -21.32 -18.61
N GLY A 57 -9.73 -21.11 -17.76
CA GLY A 57 -8.32 -20.98 -18.17
C GLY A 57 -7.47 -21.97 -17.35
N ASP A 58 -7.05 -23.07 -18.00
CA ASP A 58 -5.87 -23.91 -17.73
C ASP A 58 -5.56 -24.44 -16.32
N ARG A 59 -6.49 -24.39 -15.36
CA ARG A 59 -6.24 -24.91 -14.01
C ARG A 59 -6.97 -26.23 -13.73
N ASN A 60 -6.20 -27.32 -13.68
CA ASN A 60 -6.73 -28.66 -13.36
C ASN A 60 -6.84 -28.94 -11.86
N VAL A 61 -6.21 -28.12 -11.00
CA VAL A 61 -6.15 -28.32 -9.54
C VAL A 61 -6.10 -27.00 -8.75
N GLY A 62 -6.63 -27.00 -7.54
CA GLY A 62 -6.61 -25.85 -6.63
C GLY A 62 -7.89 -25.02 -6.70
N ALA A 63 -7.82 -23.74 -6.32
CA ALA A 63 -8.98 -22.86 -6.30
C ALA A 63 -9.29 -22.32 -7.70
N ASP A 64 -10.51 -22.58 -8.18
CA ASP A 64 -10.95 -22.24 -9.55
C ASP A 64 -11.03 -20.73 -9.83
N PHE A 65 -11.09 -19.90 -8.79
CA PHE A 65 -11.07 -18.44 -8.94
C PHE A 65 -9.65 -17.86 -9.06
N ALA A 66 -8.61 -18.64 -8.75
CA ALA A 66 -7.24 -18.14 -8.71
C ALA A 66 -6.59 -18.23 -10.09
N SER A 67 -6.03 -17.11 -10.58
CA SER A 67 -5.37 -17.02 -11.88
C SER A 67 -3.97 -17.65 -11.95
N ARG A 68 -3.35 -18.01 -10.82
CA ARG A 68 -2.00 -18.59 -10.76
C ARG A 68 -1.81 -19.62 -9.65
N SER A 69 -0.88 -20.56 -9.83
CA SER A 69 -0.45 -21.50 -8.78
C SER A 69 0.00 -20.79 -7.51
N GLN A 70 -0.27 -21.41 -6.36
CA GLN A 70 0.26 -20.91 -5.08
C GLN A 70 1.79 -21.01 -5.12
N VAL A 71 2.46 -19.92 -4.73
CA VAL A 71 3.91 -19.95 -4.58
C VAL A 71 4.24 -20.66 -3.26
N ILE A 72 5.16 -21.62 -3.30
CA ILE A 72 5.60 -22.39 -2.12
C ILE A 72 7.12 -22.22 -1.99
N ALA A 73 7.59 -21.86 -0.81
CA ALA A 73 9.01 -21.60 -0.55
C ALA A 73 9.44 -22.09 0.84
N ARG A 74 10.71 -22.48 0.97
CA ARG A 74 11.28 -22.98 2.24
C ARG A 74 11.90 -21.89 3.11
N ASN A 75 12.39 -20.80 2.52
CA ASN A 75 13.26 -19.83 3.21
C ASN A 75 12.61 -18.47 3.40
N GLY A 76 11.89 -17.97 2.40
CA GLY A 76 11.26 -16.65 2.44
C GLY A 76 10.28 -16.48 1.29
N MET A 77 9.35 -15.55 1.46
CA MET A 77 8.34 -15.21 0.47
C MET A 77 7.99 -13.73 0.62
N ALA A 78 7.73 -13.07 -0.50
CA ALA A 78 7.21 -11.71 -0.55
C ALA A 78 6.04 -11.66 -1.53
N ALA A 79 5.09 -10.77 -1.28
CA ALA A 79 3.97 -10.50 -2.16
C ALA A 79 3.69 -9.00 -2.12
N THR A 80 3.67 -8.36 -3.28
CA THR A 80 3.41 -6.92 -3.44
C THR A 80 2.56 -6.67 -4.69
N SER A 81 2.10 -5.44 -4.90
CA SER A 81 1.37 -5.03 -6.11
C SER A 81 2.22 -5.07 -7.38
N ILE A 82 3.55 -5.04 -7.25
CA ILE A 82 4.50 -4.92 -8.37
C ILE A 82 5.50 -6.08 -8.34
N PRO A 83 5.61 -6.89 -9.40
CA PRO A 83 6.58 -8.00 -9.45
C PRO A 83 8.03 -7.58 -9.16
N LEU A 84 8.48 -6.42 -9.67
CA LEU A 84 9.82 -5.89 -9.40
C LEU A 84 10.04 -5.54 -7.92
N ALA A 85 9.04 -4.96 -7.24
CA ALA A 85 9.14 -4.71 -5.79
C ALA A 85 9.17 -6.02 -4.98
N THR A 86 8.46 -7.05 -5.44
CA THR A 86 8.57 -8.41 -4.87
C THR A 86 9.99 -8.94 -5.02
N GLN A 87 10.60 -8.77 -6.19
CA GLN A 87 11.98 -9.16 -6.46
C GLN A 87 12.97 -8.41 -5.53
N VAL A 88 12.79 -7.10 -5.34
CA VAL A 88 13.58 -6.29 -4.40
C VAL A 88 13.52 -6.87 -2.97
N ALA A 89 12.32 -7.19 -2.47
CA ALA A 89 12.18 -7.82 -1.15
C ALA A 89 12.90 -9.18 -1.08
N LEU A 90 12.75 -10.02 -2.10
CA LEU A 90 13.41 -11.33 -2.14
C LEU A 90 14.93 -11.19 -2.14
N ASP A 91 15.49 -10.19 -2.82
CA ASP A 91 16.94 -9.98 -2.85
C ASP A 91 17.48 -9.45 -1.51
N ILE A 92 16.71 -8.62 -0.79
CA ILE A 92 17.02 -8.26 0.60
C ILE A 92 17.00 -9.47 1.52
N LEU A 93 16.00 -10.36 1.38
CA LEU A 93 15.94 -11.61 2.14
C LEU A 93 17.14 -12.52 1.82
N LYS A 94 17.58 -12.61 0.56
CA LYS A 94 18.76 -13.39 0.15
C LYS A 94 20.07 -12.82 0.69
N LYS A 95 20.16 -11.49 0.85
CA LYS A 95 21.25 -10.82 1.59
C LYS A 95 21.18 -11.07 3.11
N GLY A 96 20.17 -11.81 3.55
CA GLY A 96 19.92 -12.21 4.93
C GLY A 96 19.12 -11.18 5.72
N GLY A 97 18.62 -10.10 5.11
CA GLY A 97 17.75 -9.13 5.79
C GLY A 97 16.53 -9.80 6.43
N THR A 98 15.97 -9.13 7.43
CA THR A 98 14.74 -9.61 8.07
C THR A 98 13.54 -9.40 7.14
N ALA A 99 12.38 -9.95 7.53
CA ALA A 99 11.13 -9.60 6.85
C ALA A 99 10.85 -8.08 6.92
N THR A 100 11.32 -7.38 7.96
CA THR A 100 11.19 -5.92 8.09
C THR A 100 12.06 -5.19 7.09
N ASP A 101 13.34 -5.59 6.97
CA ASP A 101 14.26 -5.02 5.97
C ASP A 101 13.68 -5.17 4.56
N ALA A 102 13.22 -6.38 4.23
CA ALA A 102 12.64 -6.69 2.93
C ALA A 102 11.35 -5.92 2.65
N ALA A 103 10.49 -5.76 3.66
CA ALA A 103 9.25 -5.03 3.53
C ALA A 103 9.48 -3.52 3.36
N ILE A 104 10.46 -2.93 4.07
CA ILE A 104 10.84 -1.51 3.89
C ILE A 104 11.38 -1.28 2.48
N ALA A 105 12.29 -2.15 2.02
CA ALA A 105 12.85 -2.04 0.67
C ALA A 105 11.78 -2.15 -0.42
N ALA A 106 10.84 -3.10 -0.27
CA ALA A 106 9.71 -3.22 -1.19
C ALA A 106 8.77 -2.00 -1.11
N ASN A 107 8.46 -1.50 0.08
CA ASN A 107 7.57 -0.33 0.22
C ASN A 107 8.18 0.93 -0.41
N ALA A 108 9.49 1.14 -0.25
CA ALA A 108 10.23 2.21 -0.91
C ALA A 108 10.22 2.05 -2.44
N ALA A 109 10.43 0.83 -2.94
CA ALA A 109 10.35 0.55 -4.38
C ALA A 109 8.93 0.80 -4.94
N ILE A 110 7.88 0.36 -4.24
CA ILE A 110 6.48 0.61 -4.66
C ILE A 110 6.18 2.10 -4.66
N GLY A 111 6.64 2.87 -3.66
CA GLY A 111 6.44 4.32 -3.63
C GLY A 111 7.04 5.05 -4.83
N LEU A 112 8.08 4.48 -5.46
CA LEU A 112 8.64 4.96 -6.72
C LEU A 112 7.85 4.44 -7.94
N MET A 113 7.56 3.14 -7.98
CA MET A 113 7.05 2.44 -9.16
C MET A 113 5.52 2.57 -9.34
N GLU A 114 4.78 2.85 -8.26
CA GLU A 114 3.34 3.08 -8.21
C GLU A 114 3.03 4.37 -7.42
N PRO A 115 3.47 5.54 -7.93
CA PRO A 115 3.33 6.82 -7.23
C PRO A 115 1.88 7.31 -7.14
N THR A 116 0.95 6.60 -7.78
CA THR A 116 -0.50 6.89 -7.78
C THR A 116 -1.22 6.35 -6.55
N GLY A 117 -0.58 5.47 -5.76
CA GLY A 117 -1.19 4.82 -4.60
C GLY A 117 -0.26 4.66 -3.39
N ASN A 118 1.01 5.03 -3.50
CA ASN A 118 1.99 4.96 -2.43
C ASN A 118 3.05 6.06 -2.61
N GLY A 119 3.70 6.47 -1.51
CA GLY A 119 4.82 7.41 -1.56
C GLY A 119 5.36 7.73 -0.17
N ILE A 120 6.58 8.28 -0.15
CA ILE A 120 7.24 8.74 1.09
C ILE A 120 6.50 9.90 1.79
N GLY A 121 5.65 10.62 1.05
CA GLY A 121 4.78 11.67 1.57
C GLY A 121 3.44 11.18 2.13
N GLY A 122 3.24 9.87 2.25
CA GLY A 122 2.02 9.27 2.78
C GLY A 122 2.17 8.74 4.20
N ASP A 123 1.31 7.76 4.50
CA ASP A 123 1.22 7.08 5.78
C ASP A 123 1.52 5.58 5.65
N ILE A 124 1.89 4.95 6.77
CA ILE A 124 2.17 3.51 6.82
C ILE A 124 1.50 2.82 8.00
N TYR A 125 1.00 1.61 7.76
CA TYR A 125 0.53 0.70 8.80
C TYR A 125 1.21 -0.64 8.63
N ALA A 126 1.66 -1.24 9.73
CA ALA A 126 2.30 -2.55 9.69
C ALA A 126 1.81 -3.46 10.80
N ILE A 127 1.63 -4.73 10.46
CA ILE A 127 1.39 -5.81 11.41
C ILE A 127 2.60 -6.73 11.34
N VAL A 128 3.29 -6.88 12.46
CA VAL A 128 4.52 -7.65 12.59
C VAL A 128 4.33 -8.76 13.59
N TRP A 129 4.47 -10.00 13.13
CA TRP A 129 4.56 -11.16 14.02
C TRP A 129 6.03 -11.47 14.29
N ASP A 130 6.48 -11.25 15.53
CA ASP A 130 7.81 -11.61 15.97
C ASP A 130 7.85 -13.05 16.50
N PRO A 131 8.56 -13.98 15.83
CA PRO A 131 8.62 -15.38 16.24
C PRO A 131 9.50 -15.60 17.47
N VAL A 132 10.39 -14.66 17.82
CA VAL A 132 11.25 -14.77 19.00
C VAL A 132 10.43 -14.51 20.25
N THR A 133 9.72 -13.38 20.30
CA THR A 133 8.84 -13.06 21.43
C THR A 133 7.47 -13.72 21.34
N LYS A 134 7.10 -14.28 20.18
CA LYS A 134 5.76 -14.80 19.86
C LYS A 134 4.65 -13.76 20.09
N LYS A 135 4.93 -12.50 19.75
CA LYS A 135 4.00 -11.39 19.91
C LYS A 135 3.65 -10.77 18.56
N LEU A 136 2.40 -10.31 18.48
CA LEU A 136 1.92 -9.47 17.40
C LEU A 136 2.12 -8.00 17.77
N TYR A 137 2.73 -7.26 16.87
CA TYR A 137 2.93 -5.82 16.98
C TYR A 137 2.17 -5.11 15.87
N GLY A 138 1.56 -3.98 16.21
CA GLY A 138 1.03 -3.02 15.24
C GLY A 138 1.89 -1.77 15.23
N LEU A 139 2.20 -1.26 14.05
CA LEU A 139 2.66 0.11 13.85
C LEU A 139 1.50 0.91 13.24
N ASN A 140 1.17 2.03 13.88
CA ASN A 140 0.42 3.10 13.26
C ASN A 140 1.37 4.26 12.95
N GLY A 141 1.72 4.42 11.68
CA GLY A 141 2.46 5.55 11.12
C GLY A 141 1.55 6.46 10.30
N SER A 142 0.31 6.67 10.75
CA SER A 142 -0.60 7.67 10.19
C SER A 142 -0.23 9.06 10.65
N GLY A 143 -0.15 10.00 9.71
CA GLY A 143 0.13 11.39 9.96
C GLY A 143 -0.89 12.08 10.85
N ARG A 144 -0.40 13.03 11.65
CA ARG A 144 -1.26 13.92 12.44
C ARG A 144 -1.67 15.13 11.60
N SER A 145 -2.74 15.80 12.00
CA SER A 145 -3.07 17.14 11.49
C SER A 145 -1.94 18.13 11.79
N PRO A 146 -1.72 19.14 10.93
CA PRO A 146 -0.69 20.16 11.16
C PRO A 146 -0.87 20.86 12.51
N MET A 147 0.22 20.99 13.28
CA MET A 147 0.18 21.59 14.63
C MET A 147 -0.33 23.04 14.65
N ALA A 148 -0.10 23.79 13.57
CA ALA A 148 -0.48 25.19 13.45
C ALA A 148 -1.91 25.41 12.89
N MET A 149 -2.65 24.36 12.56
CA MET A 149 -4.00 24.46 12.02
C MET A 149 -5.02 24.02 13.06
N SER A 150 -5.76 24.97 13.62
CA SER A 150 -6.88 24.66 14.50
C SER A 150 -8.11 24.21 13.71
N TYR A 151 -9.11 23.66 14.41
CA TYR A 151 -10.40 23.32 13.81
C TYR A 151 -11.09 24.57 13.24
N ASP A 152 -11.05 25.70 13.95
CA ASP A 152 -11.70 26.94 13.52
C ASP A 152 -11.04 27.50 12.26
N ASP A 153 -9.70 27.39 12.15
CA ASP A 153 -8.96 27.77 10.95
C ASP A 153 -9.38 26.92 9.75
N LEU A 154 -9.47 25.59 9.94
CA LEU A 154 -9.92 24.66 8.91
C LEU A 154 -11.36 24.96 8.49
N ALA A 155 -12.26 25.17 9.44
CA ALA A 155 -13.67 25.48 9.17
C ALA A 155 -13.82 26.81 8.42
N ALA A 156 -13.05 27.83 8.80
CA ALA A 156 -13.01 29.11 8.09
C ALA A 156 -12.51 28.94 6.64
N GLU A 157 -11.46 28.14 6.43
CA GLU A 157 -10.91 27.89 5.09
C GLU A 157 -11.89 27.08 4.21
N LEU A 158 -12.55 26.06 4.75
CA LEU A 158 -13.60 25.32 4.04
C LEU A 158 -14.76 26.23 3.64
N LYS A 159 -15.19 27.12 4.55
CA LYS A 159 -16.25 28.11 4.26
C LYS A 159 -15.86 29.07 3.14
N LYS A 160 -14.61 29.56 3.10
CA LYS A 160 -14.11 30.39 1.98
C LYS A 160 -14.17 29.65 0.64
N ARG A 161 -13.94 28.33 0.66
CA ARG A 161 -14.03 27.46 -0.53
C ARG A 161 -15.47 26.99 -0.82
N GLY A 162 -16.47 27.44 -0.03
CA GLY A 162 -17.87 27.04 -0.20
C GLY A 162 -18.13 25.56 0.09
N ARG A 163 -17.33 24.94 0.96
CA ARG A 163 -17.41 23.50 1.29
C ARG A 163 -17.77 23.27 2.75
N THR A 164 -18.33 22.09 3.01
CA THR A 164 -18.64 21.58 4.36
C THR A 164 -17.83 20.32 4.70
N ASP A 165 -17.00 19.84 3.77
CA ASP A 165 -16.20 18.62 3.86
C ASP A 165 -14.75 18.89 3.43
N ILE A 166 -13.82 18.08 3.93
CA ILE A 166 -12.41 18.12 3.48
C ILE A 166 -12.38 17.70 2.00
N PRO A 167 -11.83 18.54 1.10
CA PRO A 167 -11.79 18.22 -0.32
C PRO A 167 -10.86 17.02 -0.60
N PRO A 168 -11.09 16.29 -1.70
CA PRO A 168 -10.26 15.13 -2.06
C PRO A 168 -8.86 15.50 -2.55
N PHE A 169 -8.63 16.75 -2.94
CA PHE A 169 -7.37 17.24 -3.50
C PHE A 169 -6.98 18.59 -2.88
N GLY A 170 -5.74 18.99 -3.17
CA GLY A 170 -5.13 20.20 -2.63
C GLY A 170 -4.43 19.95 -1.30
N THR A 171 -4.05 21.03 -0.64
CA THR A 171 -3.25 20.97 0.60
C THR A 171 -4.03 20.56 1.85
N LEU A 172 -5.33 20.88 1.92
CA LEU A 172 -6.17 20.60 3.09
C LEU A 172 -6.26 19.12 3.52
N PRO A 173 -6.39 18.13 2.61
CA PRO A 173 -6.41 16.73 3.00
C PRO A 173 -5.04 16.15 3.42
N VAL A 174 -3.96 16.93 3.35
CA VAL A 174 -2.59 16.43 3.61
C VAL A 174 -2.31 16.44 5.12
N SER A 175 -2.04 15.26 5.67
CA SER A 175 -1.50 15.07 7.04
C SER A 175 0.04 15.21 7.04
N VAL A 176 0.63 15.32 8.24
CA VAL A 176 2.10 15.25 8.39
C VAL A 176 2.57 13.83 8.02
N PRO A 177 3.37 13.61 6.96
CA PRO A 177 3.68 12.26 6.47
C PRO A 177 4.32 11.36 7.54
N GLY A 178 3.78 10.15 7.72
CA GLY A 178 4.27 9.18 8.71
C GLY A 178 5.05 8.00 8.12
N THR A 179 5.07 7.80 6.80
CA THR A 179 5.71 6.63 6.16
C THR A 179 7.18 6.46 6.54
N VAL A 180 7.99 7.51 6.37
CA VAL A 180 9.44 7.42 6.59
C VAL A 180 9.77 7.18 8.06
N ASP A 181 9.13 7.90 8.98
CA ASP A 181 9.29 7.69 10.42
C ASP A 181 8.90 6.25 10.81
N GLY A 182 7.79 5.75 10.24
CA GLY A 182 7.36 4.38 10.42
C GLY A 182 8.38 3.34 9.95
N TRP A 183 9.07 3.56 8.82
CA TRP A 183 10.17 2.69 8.39
C TRP A 183 11.29 2.65 9.41
N PHE A 184 11.73 3.81 9.91
CA PHE A 184 12.81 3.87 10.91
C PHE A 184 12.39 3.25 12.24
N ALA A 185 11.15 3.46 12.69
CA ALA A 185 10.62 2.84 13.90
C ALA A 185 10.55 1.30 13.81
N LEU A 186 10.11 0.77 12.66
CA LEU A 186 10.12 -0.67 12.40
C LEU A 186 11.55 -1.22 12.33
N HIS A 187 12.42 -0.52 11.61
CA HIS A 187 13.82 -0.90 11.40
C HIS A 187 14.60 -0.94 12.70
N ALA A 188 14.45 0.07 13.56
CA ALA A 188 15.11 0.13 14.86
C ALA A 188 14.78 -1.09 15.75
N LYS A 189 13.58 -1.65 15.60
CA LYS A 189 13.11 -2.77 16.43
C LYS A 189 13.32 -4.15 15.80
N PHE A 190 13.18 -4.26 14.49
CA PHE A 190 13.10 -5.55 13.79
C PHE A 190 14.02 -5.63 12.56
N GLY A 191 14.74 -4.57 12.22
CA GLY A 191 15.71 -4.53 11.13
C GLY A 191 17.02 -5.21 11.49
N ARG A 192 17.80 -5.54 10.47
CA ARG A 192 19.14 -6.13 10.62
C ARG A 192 20.16 -5.55 9.67
N LEU A 193 19.79 -5.35 8.40
CA LEU A 193 20.64 -4.62 7.45
C LEU A 193 20.63 -3.13 7.76
N SER A 194 21.56 -2.35 7.18
CA SER A 194 21.49 -0.90 7.29
C SER A 194 20.30 -0.33 6.49
N MET A 195 19.78 0.83 6.89
CA MET A 195 18.75 1.51 6.10
C MET A 195 19.24 1.87 4.69
N ALA A 196 20.54 2.17 4.55
CA ALA A 196 21.16 2.41 3.24
C ALA A 196 21.04 1.18 2.33
N GLU A 197 21.29 -0.02 2.84
CA GLU A 197 21.11 -1.27 2.08
C GLU A 197 19.65 -1.52 1.72
N ASN A 198 18.71 -1.22 2.61
CA ASN A 198 17.28 -1.39 2.37
C ASN A 198 16.77 -0.44 1.28
N LEU A 199 17.26 0.80 1.24
CA LEU A 199 16.82 1.83 0.29
C LEU A 199 17.60 1.82 -1.04
N ALA A 200 18.79 1.22 -1.08
CA ALA A 200 19.64 1.17 -2.28
C ALA A 200 18.92 0.68 -3.55
N PRO A 201 18.06 -0.36 -3.52
CA PRO A 201 17.34 -0.80 -4.72
C PRO A 201 16.39 0.26 -5.27
N ALA A 202 15.61 0.93 -4.41
CA ALA A 202 14.71 2.00 -4.84
C ALA A 202 15.49 3.19 -5.42
N ILE A 203 16.64 3.54 -4.82
CA ILE A 203 17.53 4.59 -5.34
C ILE A 203 18.08 4.23 -6.72
N ALA A 204 18.46 2.97 -6.94
CA ALA A 204 18.96 2.51 -8.23
C ALA A 204 17.86 2.64 -9.31
N TYR A 205 16.66 2.12 -9.05
CA TYR A 205 15.53 2.27 -9.98
C TYR A 205 15.15 3.74 -10.21
N ALA A 206 15.25 4.62 -9.21
CA ALA A 206 14.97 6.04 -9.39
C ALA A 206 15.99 6.75 -10.31
N ARG A 207 17.20 6.20 -10.44
CA ARG A 207 18.28 6.76 -11.28
C ARG A 207 18.32 6.15 -12.67
N GLU A 208 18.08 4.85 -12.75
CA GLU A 208 18.18 4.06 -13.98
C GLU A 208 16.84 3.95 -14.73
N GLY A 209 15.74 4.26 -14.02
CA GLY A 209 14.37 4.15 -14.50
C GLY A 209 13.75 2.78 -14.25
N VAL A 210 12.43 2.71 -14.40
CA VAL A 210 11.63 1.49 -14.28
C VAL A 210 10.62 1.39 -15.44
N PRO A 211 10.38 0.19 -16.00
CA PRO A 211 9.31 0.02 -16.98
C PRO A 211 7.94 0.26 -16.33
N ILE A 212 7.18 1.18 -16.91
CA ILE A 212 5.85 1.53 -16.42
C ILE A 212 4.84 0.42 -16.76
N THR A 213 4.12 -0.02 -15.73
CA THR A 213 3.08 -1.05 -15.88
C THR A 213 1.78 -0.44 -16.43
N GLN A 214 0.95 -1.28 -17.06
CA GLN A 214 -0.34 -0.87 -17.61
C GLN A 214 -1.23 -0.13 -16.58
N LEU A 215 -1.31 -0.64 -15.35
CA LEU A 215 -2.12 -0.04 -14.28
C LEU A 215 -1.60 1.34 -13.88
N VAL A 216 -0.28 1.48 -13.77
CA VAL A 216 0.37 2.75 -13.42
C VAL A 216 0.19 3.77 -14.55
N ALA A 217 0.41 3.39 -15.81
CA ALA A 217 0.15 4.28 -16.96
C ALA A 217 -1.31 4.77 -16.98
N HIS A 218 -2.27 3.88 -16.71
CA HIS A 218 -3.68 4.24 -16.60
C HIS A 218 -3.91 5.31 -15.52
N TYR A 219 -3.44 5.06 -14.30
CA TYR A 219 -3.67 5.98 -13.18
C TYR A 219 -2.88 7.28 -13.31
N MET A 220 -1.69 7.28 -13.93
CA MET A 220 -0.95 8.50 -14.23
C MET A 220 -1.74 9.41 -15.17
N ARG A 221 -2.34 8.86 -16.22
CA ARG A 221 -3.23 9.63 -17.12
C ARG A 221 -4.46 10.17 -16.39
N VAL A 222 -5.10 9.34 -15.56
CA VAL A 222 -6.26 9.77 -14.74
C VAL A 222 -5.86 10.88 -13.76
N ALA A 223 -4.68 10.77 -13.14
CA ALA A 223 -4.13 11.79 -12.24
C ALA A 223 -3.94 13.12 -12.97
N GLY A 224 -3.42 13.13 -14.19
CA GLY A 224 -3.31 14.35 -15.00
C GLY A 224 -4.67 15.01 -15.24
N SER A 225 -5.68 14.25 -15.66
CA SER A 225 -7.03 14.78 -15.86
C SER A 225 -7.65 15.35 -14.57
N ARG A 226 -7.25 14.86 -13.40
CA ARG A 226 -7.76 15.32 -12.09
C ARG A 226 -6.99 16.52 -11.56
N TYR A 227 -5.67 16.44 -11.51
CA TYR A 227 -4.82 17.45 -10.88
C TYR A 227 -4.64 18.70 -11.75
N LEU A 228 -4.73 18.55 -13.08
CA LEU A 228 -4.61 19.68 -14.01
C LEU A 228 -5.96 20.32 -14.33
N ASP A 229 -7.07 19.78 -13.82
CA ASP A 229 -8.37 20.46 -13.92
C ASP A 229 -8.30 21.76 -13.10
N PRO A 230 -8.59 22.94 -13.69
CA PRO A 230 -8.65 24.20 -12.95
C PRO A 230 -9.62 24.19 -11.76
N LYS A 231 -10.58 23.26 -11.73
CA LYS A 231 -11.55 23.08 -10.64
C LYS A 231 -11.08 22.14 -9.53
N SER A 232 -9.91 21.50 -9.69
CA SER A 232 -9.40 20.50 -8.74
C SER A 232 -8.96 21.07 -7.40
N ALA A 233 -8.79 22.40 -7.31
CA ALA A 233 -8.25 23.12 -6.16
C ALA A 233 -6.82 22.69 -5.76
N VAL A 234 -6.08 22.00 -6.63
CA VAL A 234 -4.67 21.70 -6.44
C VAL A 234 -3.87 22.99 -6.63
N GLU A 235 -3.17 23.41 -5.57
CA GLU A 235 -2.49 24.71 -5.52
C GLU A 235 -1.15 24.73 -6.29
N GLU A 236 -0.53 23.57 -6.50
CA GLU A 236 0.78 23.44 -7.16
C GLU A 236 0.78 22.23 -8.12
N THR A 237 0.98 22.48 -9.41
CA THR A 237 1.01 21.44 -10.45
C THR A 237 2.28 21.47 -11.30
N ALA A 238 3.13 22.48 -11.14
CA ALA A 238 4.35 22.63 -11.93
C ALA A 238 5.38 21.53 -11.59
N ASN A 239 5.56 21.17 -10.31
CA ASN A 239 6.43 20.06 -9.93
C ASN A 239 5.87 18.72 -10.41
N PHE A 240 4.55 18.52 -10.32
CA PHE A 240 3.89 17.34 -10.87
C PHE A 240 4.16 17.19 -12.37
N MET A 241 3.96 18.27 -13.14
CA MET A 241 4.23 18.28 -14.58
C MET A 241 5.70 18.06 -14.89
N LYS A 242 6.60 18.75 -14.18
CA LYS A 242 8.05 18.61 -14.38
C LYS A 242 8.54 17.20 -14.10
N THR A 243 8.00 16.55 -13.07
CA THR A 243 8.47 15.24 -12.60
C THR A 243 7.83 14.11 -13.38
N TYR A 244 6.50 14.12 -13.51
CA TYR A 244 5.75 12.99 -14.06
C TYR A 244 5.34 13.16 -15.51
N TYR A 245 5.39 14.37 -16.06
CA TYR A 245 5.00 14.66 -17.44
C TYR A 245 6.14 15.35 -18.20
N PRO A 246 7.34 14.75 -18.28
CA PRO A 246 8.41 15.31 -19.10
C PRO A 246 7.93 15.40 -20.56
N GLY A 247 7.99 16.60 -21.14
CA GLY A 247 7.42 16.87 -22.47
C GLY A 247 5.90 17.06 -22.50
N GLY A 248 5.24 17.18 -21.34
CA GLY A 248 3.82 17.48 -21.22
C GLY A 248 2.88 16.28 -21.40
N ILE A 249 3.42 15.07 -21.49
CA ILE A 249 2.66 13.82 -21.67
C ILE A 249 2.86 12.88 -20.47
N PRO A 250 1.82 12.13 -20.04
CA PRO A 250 1.98 11.11 -19.02
C PRO A 250 2.87 9.97 -19.53
N PRO A 251 3.54 9.23 -18.63
CA PRO A 251 4.24 8.02 -19.00
C PRO A 251 3.28 6.97 -19.57
N VAL A 252 3.76 6.21 -20.55
CA VAL A 252 2.99 5.15 -21.21
C VAL A 252 3.47 3.76 -20.80
N GLU A 253 2.63 2.75 -21.01
CA GLU A 253 2.99 1.35 -20.72
C GLU A 253 4.29 0.95 -21.42
N GLY A 254 5.19 0.30 -20.68
CA GLY A 254 6.49 -0.16 -21.16
C GLY A 254 7.58 0.91 -21.28
N GLN A 255 7.24 2.20 -21.16
CA GLN A 255 8.24 3.27 -21.10
C GLN A 255 9.15 3.09 -19.89
N ILE A 256 10.45 3.26 -20.09
CA ILE A 256 11.40 3.43 -18.99
C ILE A 256 11.25 4.86 -18.47
N PHE A 257 10.71 4.98 -17.27
CA PHE A 257 10.46 6.25 -16.58
C PHE A 257 11.35 6.37 -15.35
#